data_AF-A0AA37HKT9-F1
#
_entry.id   AF-A0AA37HKT9-F1
#
_cell.length_a   1.000
_cell.length_b   1.000
_cell.length_c   1.000
_cell.angle_alpha   90.00
_cell.angle_beta   90.00
_cell.angle_gamma   90.00
#
_symmetry.space_group_name_H-M   'P 1'
#
loop_
_entity.id
_entity.type
_entity.pdbx_description
1 polymer ?
#
loop_
_entity_poly.entity_id
_entity_poly.type
_entity_poly.pdbx_seq_one_letter_code
_entity_poly.pdbx_strand_id
1 'polypeptide(L)'
;MAGVVLAQPVLSRPGTSRFSRGSDPLDKVSCERGSLVGRNLLSRRLVSREELLGPATLTVWPHSIEAKAVEPREMESLVVALEEAATALRSGEGTPWVITSAGTMLPPDLLRTLLASP
;
A
#
# COMPACT_ATOMS: atom_id res chain seq x y z
N MET A 1 -26.54 35.71 54.98
CA MET A 1 -26.68 36.68 53.88
C MET A 1 -26.70 35.90 52.58
N ALA A 2 -27.90 35.72 52.01
CA ALA A 2 -28.27 36.21 50.67
C ALA A 2 -27.59 35.41 49.56
N GLY A 3 -28.28 34.43 48.93
CA GLY A 3 -29.06 34.62 47.69
C GLY A 3 -28.22 34.06 46.53
N VAL A 4 -28.67 33.51 45.40
CA VAL A 4 -29.87 33.52 44.54
C VAL A 4 -29.60 32.34 43.56
N VAL A 5 -30.45 31.31 43.47
CA VAL A 5 -31.55 31.12 42.50
C VAL A 5 -31.11 31.00 41.02
N LEU A 6 -31.29 29.78 40.51
CA LEU A 6 -31.92 29.32 39.26
C LEU A 6 -31.63 29.98 37.89
N ALA A 7 -31.63 29.07 36.90
CA ALA A 7 -32.28 29.17 35.59
C ALA A 7 -31.39 29.47 34.36
N GLN A 8 -31.26 28.45 33.50
CA GLN A 8 -31.31 28.57 32.03
C GLN A 8 -32.62 29.31 31.62
N PRO A 9 -32.86 29.90 30.41
CA PRO A 9 -32.62 29.26 29.09
C PRO A 9 -32.48 30.25 27.89
N VAL A 10 -32.63 29.69 26.68
CA VAL A 10 -33.11 30.28 25.40
C VAL A 10 -32.08 30.52 24.29
N LEU A 11 -32.03 29.52 23.41
CA LEU A 11 -32.29 29.61 21.96
C LEU A 11 -31.86 30.88 21.23
N SER A 12 -30.88 30.72 20.32
CA SER A 12 -30.86 31.38 19.01
C SER A 12 -30.05 30.55 18.01
N ARG A 13 -30.74 29.71 17.23
CA ARG A 13 -30.44 29.48 15.80
C ARG A 13 -31.36 30.46 15.03
N PRO A 14 -31.20 30.74 13.72
CA PRO A 14 -30.19 30.32 12.74
C PRO A 14 -29.56 31.51 11.96
N GLY A 15 -28.44 31.31 11.26
CA GLY A 15 -27.82 32.40 10.50
C GLY A 15 -26.76 31.98 9.49
N THR A 16 -27.25 31.57 8.32
CA THR A 16 -26.62 31.77 7.00
C THR A 16 -25.18 31.31 6.76
N SER A 17 -25.09 30.11 6.19
CA SER A 17 -24.35 29.79 4.96
C SER A 17 -23.40 30.88 4.42
N ARG A 18 -22.10 30.55 4.37
CA ARG A 18 -21.36 30.65 3.12
C ARG A 18 -20.36 29.51 3.02
N PHE A 19 -20.79 28.48 2.31
CA PHE A 19 -19.90 27.46 1.75
C PHE A 19 -18.87 28.15 0.85
N SER A 20 -17.64 28.28 1.33
CA SER A 20 -16.48 28.37 0.44
C SER A 20 -16.06 26.95 0.13
N ARG A 21 -16.54 26.50 -1.03
CA ARG A 21 -16.22 25.26 -1.71
C ARG A 21 -14.72 25.28 -2.09
N GLY A 22 -13.86 24.99 -1.11
CA GLY A 22 -12.49 24.54 -1.33
C GLY A 22 -12.48 23.02 -1.31
N SER A 23 -13.06 22.42 -2.34
CA SER A 23 -12.84 21.01 -2.62
C SER A 23 -11.39 20.90 -3.06
N ASP A 24 -10.51 20.46 -2.17
CA ASP A 24 -9.31 19.73 -2.55
C ASP A 24 -9.72 18.26 -2.63
N PRO A 25 -10.17 17.77 -3.81
CA PRO A 25 -10.30 16.34 -4.00
C PRO A 25 -8.88 15.78 -3.98
N LEU A 26 -8.62 14.98 -2.94
CA LEU A 26 -7.73 13.83 -2.91
C LEU A 26 -6.96 13.69 -4.22
N ASP A 27 -5.68 14.03 -4.16
CA ASP A 27 -4.69 13.72 -5.16
C ASP A 27 -5.01 12.34 -5.73
N LYS A 28 -5.53 12.36 -6.96
CA LYS A 28 -5.70 11.18 -7.78
C LYS A 28 -4.27 10.69 -8.01
N VAL A 29 -3.78 9.83 -7.13
CA VAL A 29 -2.80 8.82 -7.51
C VAL A 29 -3.48 8.08 -8.66
N SER A 30 -3.05 8.47 -9.84
CA SER A 30 -3.51 7.94 -11.10
C SER A 30 -3.12 6.48 -11.11
N CYS A 31 -4.07 5.60 -10.76
CA CYS A 31 -4.05 4.21 -11.17
C CYS A 31 -4.18 4.20 -12.70
N GLU A 32 -3.09 4.54 -13.41
CA GLU A 32 -3.04 4.38 -14.84
C GLU A 32 -3.10 2.89 -15.17
N ARG A 33 -4.28 2.54 -15.66
CA ARG A 33 -4.66 1.26 -16.24
C ARG A 33 -3.87 1.05 -17.53
N GLY A 34 -2.62 0.61 -17.41
CA GLY A 34 -1.78 0.17 -18.51
C GLY A 34 -2.07 -1.29 -18.87
N SER A 35 -3.12 -1.53 -19.65
CA SER A 35 -3.27 -2.79 -20.40
C SER A 35 -2.26 -2.78 -21.55
N LEU A 36 -1.15 -3.51 -21.42
CA LEU A 36 -0.27 -3.84 -22.54
C LEU A 36 0.17 -5.30 -22.47
N VAL A 37 -0.57 -6.10 -23.22
CA VAL A 37 -0.23 -7.37 -23.86
C VAL A 37 1.28 -7.63 -23.94
N GLY A 38 1.70 -8.70 -23.25
CA GLY A 38 2.91 -9.51 -23.45
C GLY A 38 4.16 -8.77 -23.93
N ARG A 39 5.03 -8.36 -23.00
CA ARG A 39 6.39 -7.89 -23.30
C ARG A 39 7.24 -7.90 -22.03
N ASN A 40 8.31 -8.70 -22.05
CA ASN A 40 9.30 -8.95 -20.99
C ASN A 40 9.54 -7.75 -20.03
N LEU A 41 8.97 -7.80 -18.82
CA LEU A 41 8.95 -6.67 -17.86
C LEU A 41 10.32 -6.38 -17.22
N LEU A 42 11.24 -7.33 -17.22
CA LEU A 42 12.61 -7.14 -16.71
C LEU A 42 13.39 -6.10 -17.53
N SER A 43 13.00 -5.87 -18.79
CA SER A 43 13.67 -4.90 -19.68
C SER A 43 13.11 -3.48 -19.61
N ARG A 44 11.94 -3.28 -18.97
CA ARG A 44 11.36 -1.93 -18.76
C ARG A 44 11.67 -1.41 -17.35
N ARG A 45 12.93 -1.56 -16.91
CA ARG A 45 13.60 -0.79 -15.85
C ARG A 45 12.79 -0.54 -14.57
N LEU A 46 11.96 -1.52 -14.15
CA LEU A 46 11.28 -1.47 -12.85
C LEU A 46 12.26 -1.70 -11.71
N VAL A 47 13.29 -2.51 -11.97
CA VAL A 47 14.35 -2.85 -11.04
C VAL A 47 15.65 -2.95 -11.84
N SER A 48 16.72 -2.31 -11.36
CA SER A 48 18.04 -2.38 -12.02
C SER A 48 18.80 -3.66 -11.64
N ARG A 49 19.82 -4.06 -12.43
CA ARG A 49 20.58 -5.27 -12.12
C ARG A 49 21.35 -5.16 -10.80
N GLU A 50 21.82 -3.95 -10.47
CA GLU A 50 22.48 -3.66 -9.20
C GLU A 50 21.51 -3.80 -8.02
N GLU A 51 20.24 -3.42 -8.22
CA GLU A 51 19.18 -3.48 -7.22
C GLU A 51 18.75 -4.92 -6.92
N LEU A 52 18.86 -5.84 -7.89
CA LEU A 52 18.63 -7.27 -7.68
C LEU A 52 19.58 -7.85 -6.61
N LEU A 53 20.81 -7.36 -6.56
CA LEU A 53 21.82 -7.78 -5.58
C LEU A 53 21.73 -6.99 -4.27
N GLY A 54 20.98 -5.88 -4.26
CA GLY A 54 20.80 -5.04 -3.09
C GLY A 54 19.73 -5.59 -2.14
N PRO A 55 19.74 -5.15 -0.87
CA PRO A 55 18.78 -5.60 0.13
C PRO A 55 17.35 -5.19 -0.25
N ALA A 56 16.38 -5.93 0.27
CA ALA A 56 14.96 -5.68 0.06
C ALA A 56 14.14 -6.10 1.29
N THR A 57 12.99 -5.49 1.48
CA THR A 57 12.05 -5.84 2.55
C THR A 57 10.89 -6.62 1.96
N LEU A 58 10.61 -7.81 2.50
CA LEU A 58 9.46 -8.65 2.14
C LEU A 58 8.42 -8.62 3.26
N THR A 59 7.17 -8.40 2.91
CA THR A 59 6.01 -8.56 3.79
C THR A 59 5.04 -9.55 3.16
N VAL A 60 4.70 -10.62 3.87
CA VAL A 60 3.70 -11.60 3.41
C VAL A 60 2.44 -11.44 4.24
N TRP A 61 1.35 -11.01 3.60
CA TRP A 61 0.06 -10.88 4.24
C TRP A 61 -0.69 -12.21 4.17
N PRO A 62 -0.92 -12.90 5.29
CA PRO A 62 -1.66 -14.15 5.28
C PRO A 62 -3.12 -13.90 4.86
N HIS A 63 -3.73 -14.85 4.16
CA HIS A 63 -5.14 -14.76 3.77
C HIS A 63 -6.10 -15.12 4.93
N SER A 64 -5.59 -15.66 6.03
CA SER A 64 -6.42 -16.00 7.19
C SER A 64 -6.70 -14.75 8.03
N ILE A 65 -7.98 -14.52 8.32
CA ILE A 65 -8.45 -13.35 9.08
C ILE A 65 -7.95 -13.35 10.54
N GLU A 66 -7.55 -14.51 11.05
CA GLU A 66 -7.04 -14.70 12.42
C GLU A 66 -5.51 -14.56 12.48
N ALA A 67 -4.84 -14.59 11.32
CA ALA A 67 -3.40 -14.48 11.24
C ALA A 67 -3.00 -13.01 11.19
N LYS A 68 -2.22 -12.57 12.18
CA LYS A 68 -1.61 -11.24 12.16
C LYS A 68 -0.71 -11.12 10.93
N ALA A 69 -0.71 -9.94 10.30
CA ALA A 69 0.26 -9.58 9.28
C ALA A 69 1.67 -9.98 9.73
N VAL A 70 2.39 -10.72 8.88
CA VAL A 70 3.78 -11.05 9.16
C VAL A 70 4.58 -9.76 9.17
N GLU A 71 5.39 -9.54 10.21
CA GLU A 71 6.25 -8.36 10.31
C GLU A 71 7.15 -8.27 9.06
N PRO A 72 7.43 -7.05 8.55
CA PRO A 72 8.34 -6.87 7.42
C PRO A 72 9.70 -7.52 7.70
N ARG A 73 10.12 -8.43 6.82
CA ARG A 73 11.39 -9.15 6.90
C ARG A 73 12.39 -8.49 5.96
N GLU A 74 13.49 -7.99 6.51
CA GLU A 74 14.62 -7.57 5.69
C GLU A 74 15.35 -8.79 5.14
N MET A 75 15.63 -8.76 3.85
CA MET A 75 16.32 -9.79 3.09
C MET A 75 17.64 -9.22 2.58
N GLU A 76 18.66 -10.08 2.54
CA GLU A 76 20.02 -9.71 2.11
C GLU A 76 20.07 -9.31 0.63
N SER A 77 19.18 -9.84 -0.19
CA SER A 77 19.04 -9.47 -1.60
C SER A 77 17.60 -9.47 -2.07
N LEU A 78 17.31 -8.66 -3.10
CA LEU A 78 16.03 -8.64 -3.78
C LEU A 78 15.73 -9.98 -4.47
N VAL A 79 16.73 -10.69 -4.99
CA VAL A 79 16.54 -12.03 -5.55
C VAL A 79 15.93 -12.98 -4.51
N VAL A 80 16.51 -13.03 -3.30
CA VAL A 80 15.99 -13.87 -2.20
C VAL A 80 14.56 -13.46 -1.82
N ALA A 81 14.29 -12.15 -1.74
CA ALA A 81 12.94 -11.66 -1.47
C ALA A 81 11.92 -12.08 -2.55
N LEU A 82 12.33 -12.07 -3.83
CA LEU A 82 11.49 -12.48 -4.95
C LEU A 82 11.23 -13.99 -4.97
N GLU A 83 12.22 -14.82 -4.60
CA GLU A 83 12.05 -16.26 -4.49
C GLU A 83 11.05 -16.64 -3.40
N GLU A 84 11.17 -16.04 -2.21
CA GLU A 84 10.24 -16.20 -1.09
C GLU A 84 8.83 -15.71 -1.47
N ALA A 85 8.72 -14.56 -2.13
CA ALA A 85 7.46 -14.05 -2.64
C ALA A 85 6.84 -15.00 -3.68
N ALA A 86 7.65 -15.58 -4.56
CA ALA A 86 7.20 -16.56 -5.53
C ALA A 86 6.65 -17.82 -4.86
N THR A 87 7.30 -18.27 -3.79
CA THR A 87 6.82 -19.40 -2.98
C THR A 87 5.48 -19.08 -2.32
N ALA A 88 5.35 -17.93 -1.66
CA ALA A 88 4.09 -17.51 -1.05
C ALA A 88 2.94 -17.41 -2.07
N LEU A 89 3.21 -16.89 -3.28
CA LEU A 89 2.24 -16.80 -4.37
C LEU A 89 1.83 -18.17 -4.90
N ARG A 90 2.79 -19.09 -5.10
CA ARG A 90 2.52 -20.45 -5.61
C ARG A 90 1.77 -21.32 -4.60
N SER A 91 2.15 -21.23 -3.33
CA SER A 91 1.49 -21.99 -2.25
C SER A 91 0.13 -21.40 -1.84
N GLY A 92 -0.16 -20.15 -2.23
CA GLY A 92 -1.40 -19.46 -1.85
C GLY A 92 -1.45 -19.04 -0.38
N GLU A 93 -0.32 -19.15 0.34
CA GLU A 93 -0.22 -18.88 1.78
C GLU A 93 -0.44 -17.41 2.13
N GLY A 94 -0.22 -16.51 1.17
CA GLY A 94 -0.39 -15.08 1.40
C GLY A 94 -0.25 -14.23 0.15
N THR A 95 -0.40 -12.93 0.39
CA THR A 95 -0.19 -11.86 -0.59
C THR A 95 1.14 -11.18 -0.26
N PRO A 96 2.23 -11.47 -0.98
CA PRO A 96 3.52 -10.86 -0.73
C PRO A 96 3.63 -9.45 -1.33
N TRP A 97 4.37 -8.61 -0.64
CA TRP A 97 4.77 -7.27 -1.03
C TRP A 97 6.27 -7.15 -0.82
N VAL A 98 6.99 -6.64 -1.82
CA VAL A 98 8.44 -6.41 -1.72
C VAL A 98 8.73 -4.93 -1.90
N ILE A 99 9.60 -4.38 -1.06
CA ILE A 99 10.13 -3.02 -1.19
C ILE A 99 11.63 -3.14 -1.41
N THR A 100 12.14 -2.58 -2.49
CA THR A 100 13.57 -2.61 -2.79
C THR A 100 14.34 -1.56 -2.00
N SER A 101 15.66 -1.67 -1.94
CA SER A 101 16.53 -0.63 -1.36
C SER A 101 16.41 0.74 -2.05
N ALA A 102 15.96 0.79 -3.30
CA ALA A 102 15.67 2.04 -4.01
C ALA A 102 14.30 2.65 -3.63
N GLY A 103 13.52 1.98 -2.78
CA GLY A 103 12.17 2.37 -2.41
C GLY A 103 11.10 1.94 -3.42
N THR A 104 11.44 1.11 -4.40
CA THR A 104 10.47 0.59 -5.37
C THR A 104 9.57 -0.43 -4.68
N MET A 105 8.25 -0.20 -4.74
CA MET A 105 7.26 -1.13 -4.21
C MET A 105 6.80 -2.09 -5.31
N LEU A 106 6.95 -3.38 -5.06
CA LEU A 106 6.54 -4.47 -5.93
C LEU A 106 5.28 -5.13 -5.33
N PRO A 107 4.08 -4.74 -5.79
CA PRO A 107 2.83 -5.34 -5.36
C PRO A 107 2.68 -6.77 -5.89
N PRO A 108 1.80 -7.59 -5.28
CA PRO A 108 1.59 -8.99 -5.65
C PRO A 108 1.27 -9.21 -7.14
N ASP A 109 0.49 -8.35 -7.77
CA ASP A 109 0.17 -8.47 -9.20
C ASP A 109 1.38 -8.22 -10.11
N LEU A 110 2.25 -7.29 -9.70
CA LEU A 110 3.50 -7.04 -10.40
C LEU A 110 4.46 -8.22 -10.21
N LEU A 111 4.56 -8.74 -8.99
CA LEU A 111 5.35 -9.92 -8.67
C LEU A 111 4.90 -11.13 -9.50
N ARG A 112 3.59 -11.40 -9.61
CA ARG A 112 3.05 -12.44 -10.49
C ARG A 112 3.52 -12.25 -11.94
N THR A 113 3.49 -11.03 -12.42
CA THR A 113 3.90 -10.72 -13.80
C THR A 113 5.41 -10.91 -14.00
N LEU A 114 6.24 -10.49 -13.04
CA LEU A 114 7.69 -10.65 -13.07
C LEU A 114 8.12 -12.12 -12.97
N LEU A 115 7.39 -12.92 -12.19
CA LEU A 115 7.69 -14.32 -11.89
C LEU A 115 7.01 -15.30 -12.85
N ALA A 116 6.12 -14.83 -13.73
CA ALA A 116 5.44 -15.67 -14.72
C ALA A 116 6.33 -16.05 -15.93
N SER A 117 7.64 -15.78 -15.89
CA SER A 117 8.54 -16.25 -16.94
C SER A 117 8.73 -17.77 -16.83
N PRO A 118 8.57 -18.53 -17.93
CA PRO A 118 8.86 -19.96 -17.98
C PRO A 118 10.35 -20.26 -17.80
#